data_AF-A0A2U2Z1K6-F1
#
_entry.id   AF-A0A2U2Z1K6-F1
#
_cell.length_a   1.000
_cell.length_b   1.000
_cell.length_c   1.000
_cell.angle_alpha   90.00
_cell.angle_beta   90.00
_cell.angle_gamma   90.00
#
_symmetry.space_group_name_H-M   'P 1'
#
loop_
_entity.id
_entity.type
_entity.pdbx_description
1 polymer ?
#
loop_
_entity_poly.entity_id
_entity_poly.type
_entity_poly.pdbx_seq_one_letter_code
_entity_poly.pdbx_strand_id
1 'polypeptide(L)' 'MGALGAATTWQVAERLTWSRGWEAVHGMMRRAALAETLAHLALLVERGRLARKHAGDGTGVLYMCA' A
#
# COMPACT_ATOMS: atom_id res chain seq x y z
N MET A 1 13.48 -7.20 -9.17
CA MET A 1 12.87 -7.05 -7.82
C MET A 1 12.76 -5.56 -7.53
N GLY A 2 11.55 -5.00 -7.54
CA GLY A 2 11.33 -3.57 -7.27
C GLY A 2 11.75 -3.21 -5.84
N ALA A 3 12.26 -2.00 -5.65
CA ALA A 3 13.04 -1.53 -4.48
C ALA A 3 12.38 -1.67 -3.08
N LEU A 4 11.15 -2.19 -2.96
CA LEU A 4 10.40 -2.23 -1.70
C LEU A 4 10.42 -3.58 -0.99
N GLY A 5 10.65 -4.67 -1.73
CA GLY A 5 10.40 -6.00 -1.18
C GLY A 5 8.96 -6.11 -0.63
N ALA A 6 8.82 -6.49 0.64
CA ALA A 6 7.55 -6.50 1.36
C ALA A 6 7.20 -5.09 1.87
N ALA A 7 6.02 -4.57 1.52
CA ALA A 7 5.60 -3.24 1.93
C ALA A 7 4.17 -3.22 2.49
N THR A 8 3.93 -2.35 3.45
CA THR A 8 2.57 -2.05 3.93
C THR A 8 1.85 -1.11 2.96
N THR A 9 0.52 -1.02 3.06
CA THR A 9 -0.27 -0.03 2.31
C THR A 9 0.25 1.40 2.50
N TRP A 10 0.69 1.75 3.72
CA TRP A 10 1.26 3.06 4.01
C TRP A 10 2.55 3.32 3.22
N GLN A 11 3.49 2.37 3.25
CA GLN A 11 4.78 2.49 2.55
C GLN A 11 4.64 2.50 1.03
N VAL A 12 3.57 1.88 0.51
CA VAL A 12 3.20 1.98 -0.91
C VAL A 12 2.63 3.37 -1.19
N ALA A 13 1.62 3.80 -0.43
CA ALA A 13 0.97 5.11 -0.61
C ALA A 13 1.96 6.28 -0.55
N GLU A 14 2.92 6.25 0.38
CA GLU A 14 3.97 7.26 0.52
C GLU A 14 4.86 7.42 -0.74
N ARG A 15 4.98 6.35 -1.54
CA ARG A 15 5.80 6.34 -2.75
C ARG A 15 5.01 6.57 -4.04
N LEU A 16 3.68 6.65 -3.95
CA LEU A 16 2.85 7.03 -5.08
C LEU A 16 2.96 8.52 -5.35
N THR A 17 2.81 8.90 -6.61
CA THR A 17 2.74 10.30 -7.01
C THR A 17 1.33 10.84 -6.78
N TRP A 18 1.16 11.60 -5.70
CA TRP A 18 -0.08 12.33 -5.42
C TRP A 18 -0.05 13.72 -6.03
N SER A 19 -1.20 14.25 -6.44
CA SER A 19 -1.32 15.55 -7.13
C SER A 19 -0.69 16.73 -6.38
N ARG A 20 -0.68 16.69 -5.04
CA ARG A 20 -0.06 17.70 -4.17
C ARG A 20 1.16 17.18 -3.40
N GLY A 21 1.67 16.00 -3.76
CA GLY A 21 2.67 15.28 -2.98
C GLY A 21 2.11 14.66 -1.69
N TRP A 22 2.81 13.65 -1.18
CA TRP A 22 2.37 12.91 0.02
C TRP A 22 2.29 13.79 1.28
N GLU A 23 3.24 14.72 1.45
CA GLU A 23 3.28 15.65 2.59
C GLU A 23 2.01 16.51 2.70
N ALA A 24 1.42 16.92 1.57
CA ALA A 24 0.20 17.71 1.55
C ALA A 24 -1.09 16.90 1.76
N VAL A 25 -1.01 15.57 1.74
CA VAL A 25 -2.15 14.67 1.94
C VAL A 25 -2.31 14.41 3.43
N HIS A 26 -3.27 15.05 4.11
CA HIS A 26 -3.51 14.88 5.56
C HIS A 26 -5.00 14.70 5.89
N GLY A 27 -5.31 14.36 7.14
CA GLY A 27 -6.69 14.21 7.63
C GLY A 27 -7.51 13.20 6.84
N MET A 28 -8.72 13.58 6.42
CA MET A 28 -9.60 12.74 5.61
C MET A 28 -8.97 12.35 4.27
N MET A 29 -8.21 13.25 3.65
CA MET A 29 -7.58 12.98 2.36
C MET A 29 -6.53 11.87 2.48
N ARG A 30 -5.79 11.80 3.60
CA ARG A 30 -4.84 10.70 3.87
C ARG A 30 -5.55 9.37 4.06
N ARG A 31 -6.71 9.37 4.74
CA ARG A 31 -7.54 8.16 4.85
C ARG A 31 -8.04 7.69 3.49
N ALA A 32 -8.52 8.61 2.65
CA ALA A 32 -8.99 8.29 1.30
C ALA A 32 -7.86 7.73 0.42
N ALA A 33 -6.69 8.37 0.42
CA ALA A 33 -5.51 7.92 -0.32
C ALA A 33 -5.07 6.50 0.09
N LEU A 34 -5.10 6.20 1.39
CA LEU A 34 -4.81 4.85 1.90
C LEU A 34 -5.88 3.82 1.48
N ALA A 35 -7.16 4.20 1.51
CA ALA A 35 -8.25 3.32 1.10
C ALA A 35 -8.18 2.99 -0.40
N GLU A 36 -7.91 3.99 -1.24
CA GLU A 36 -7.68 3.81 -2.68
C GLU A 36 -6.48 2.89 -2.94
N THR A 37 -5.34 3.16 -2.27
CA THR A 37 -4.15 2.32 -2.36
C THR A 37 -4.46 0.87 -1.96
N LEU A 38 -5.20 0.67 -0.86
CA LEU A 38 -5.60 -0.66 -0.39
C LEU A 38 -6.47 -1.39 -1.42
N ALA A 39 -7.43 -0.69 -2.04
CA ALA A 39 -8.30 -1.27 -3.07
C ALA A 39 -7.50 -1.77 -4.27
N HIS A 40 -6.51 -0.99 -4.73
CA HIS A 40 -5.62 -1.41 -5.82
C HIS A 40 -4.74 -2.59 -5.42
N LEU A 41 -4.19 -2.61 -4.21
CA LEU A 41 -3.40 -3.74 -3.71
C LEU A 41 -4.24 -5.02 -3.61
N ALA A 42 -5.48 -4.93 -3.13
CA ALA A 42 -6.41 -6.07 -3.07
C ALA A 42 -6.70 -6.61 -4.48
N LEU A 43 -7.02 -5.74 -5.44
CA LEU A 43 -7.22 -6.13 -6.83
C LEU A 43 -5.98 -6.82 -7.44
N LEU A 44 -4.78 -6.34 -7.13
CA LEU A 44 -3.54 -6.96 -7.60
C LEU A 44 -3.30 -8.33 -6.97
N VAL A 45 -3.67 -8.53 -5.71
CA VAL A 45 -3.63 -9.84 -5.05
C VAL A 45 -4.62 -10.80 -5.71
N GLU A 46 -5.86 -10.36 -5.95
CA GLU A 46 -6.89 -11.18 -6.64
C GLU A 46 -6.45 -11.60 -8.04
N ARG A 47 -5.70 -10.74 -8.73
CA ARG A 47 -5.12 -11.04 -10.06
C ARG A 47 -3.83 -11.87 -9.99
N GLY A 48 -3.42 -12.33 -8.82
CA GLY A 48 -2.19 -13.12 -8.64
C GLY A 48 -0.90 -12.35 -8.91
N ARG A 49 -0.94 -11.01 -8.91
CA ARG A 49 0.23 -10.16 -9.16
C ARG A 49 1.00 -9.82 -7.88
N LEU A 50 0.34 -9.92 -6.73
CA LEU A 50 0.93 -9.71 -5.41
C LEU A 50 0.53 -10.85 -4.48
N ALA A 51 1.44 -11.20 -3.58
CA ALA A 51 1.12 -11.99 -2.40
C ALA A 51 0.86 -11.07 -1.21
N ARG A 52 -0.02 -11.52 -0.30
CA ARG A 52 -0.36 -10.82 0.95
C ARG A 52 0.02 -11.68 2.14
N LYS A 53 0.72 -11.11 3.11
CA LYS A 53 1.11 -11.79 4.37
C LYS A 53 0.79 -10.91 5.57
N HIS A 54 0.26 -11.50 6.63
CA HIS A 54 0.15 -10.83 7.93
C HIS A 54 1.51 -10.82 8.61
N ALA A 55 1.98 -9.66 9.07
CA ALA A 55 3.13 -9.60 9.97
C ALA A 55 2.76 -10.35 11.26
N GLY A 56 3.61 -11.30 11.67
CA GLY A 56 3.31 -12.24 12.77
C GLY A 56 3.16 -11.59 14.15
N ASP A 57 3.45 -10.29 14.25
CA ASP A 57 3.32 -9.45 15.44
C ASP A 57 1.96 -8.72 15.52
N GLY A 58 1.07 -8.93 14.54
CA GLY A 58 -0.25 -8.31 14.49
C GLY A 58 -0.24 -6.85 13.99
N THR A 59 0.91 -6.32 13.60
CA THR A 59 1.12 -4.88 13.37
C THR A 59 0.73 -4.43 11.96
N GLY A 60 0.51 -5.35 11.03
CA GLY A 60 0.07 -4.96 9.68
C GLY A 60 0.08 -6.06 8.64
N VAL A 61 -0.42 -5.69 7.45
CA VAL A 61 -0.44 -6.52 6.25
C VAL A 61 0.68 -6.07 5.33
N LEU A 62 1.47 -7.02 4.85
CA LEU A 62 2.55 -6.83 3.89
C LEU A 62 2.14 -7.35 2.51
N TYR A 63 2.52 -6.59 1.48
CA TYR A 63 2.34 -6.91 0.08
C TYR A 63 3.69 -7.05 -0.59
N MET A 64 3.83 -8.06 -1.46
CA MET A 64 5.07 -8.39 -2.17
C MET A 64 4.74 -8.96 -3.54
N CYS A 65 5.64 -8.81 -4.51
CA CYS A 65 5.46 -9.49 -5.81
C CYS A 65 5.37 -11.00 -5.61
N ALA A 66 4.39 -11.61 -6.28
CA ALA A 66 4.23 -13.06 -6.34
C ALA A 66 5.34 -13.70 -7.19
#